data_AF-A0A1V4QUH9-F1
#
_entry.id   AF-A0A1V4QUH9-F1
#
_cell.length_a   1.000
_cell.length_b   1.000
_cell.length_c   1.000
_cell.angle_alpha   90.00
_cell.angle_beta   90.00
_cell.angle_gamma   90.00
#
_symmetry.space_group_name_H-M   'P 1'
#
loop_
_entity.id
_entity.type
_entity.pdbx_description
1 polymer ?
#
loop_
_entity_poly.entity_id
_entity_poly.type
_entity_poly.pdbx_seq_one_letter_code
_entity_poly.pdbx_strand_id
1 'polypeptide(L)'
;MAQIERGKVQNGSIVFPQPLPFPEGMEVMVRIDLITGGNQAMPLRATCVPDASAHFAALPFFGMWADREDMRDSAGWVRKEREQWQQRATRQD
;
A
#
# COMPACT_ATOMS: atom_id res chain seq x y z
N MET A 1 -10.07 29.55 17.68
CA MET A 1 -11.24 28.66 17.83
C MET A 1 -11.16 27.62 16.73
N ALA A 2 -11.32 26.33 17.02
CA ALA A 2 -11.25 25.28 16.00
C ALA A 2 -12.68 24.93 15.54
N GLN A 3 -12.99 25.17 14.27
CA GLN A 3 -14.26 24.78 13.65
C GLN A 3 -14.06 23.43 12.95
N ILE A 4 -14.93 22.46 13.23
CA ILE A 4 -14.85 21.11 12.66
C ILE A 4 -16.06 20.91 11.74
N GLU A 5 -15.78 20.74 10.45
CA GLU A 5 -16.81 20.63 9.42
C GLU A 5 -16.70 19.28 8.70
N ARG A 6 -17.84 18.69 8.36
CA ARG A 6 -17.89 17.37 7.72
C ARG A 6 -18.23 17.51 6.24
N GLY A 7 -17.24 17.24 5.39
CA GLY A 7 -17.41 17.10 3.95
C GLY A 7 -17.46 15.63 3.52
N LYS A 8 -18.03 15.37 2.34
CA LYS A 8 -17.92 14.08 1.65
C LYS A 8 -16.94 14.19 0.49
N VAL A 9 -16.19 13.13 0.21
CA VAL A 9 -15.32 13.09 -0.97
C VAL A 9 -16.16 12.72 -2.20
N GLN A 10 -16.14 13.57 -3.22
CA GLN A 10 -16.78 13.35 -4.52
C GLN A 10 -15.82 13.76 -5.63
N ASN A 11 -15.58 12.88 -6.62
CA ASN A 11 -14.66 13.13 -7.75
C ASN A 11 -13.26 13.65 -7.32
N GLY A 12 -12.72 13.11 -6.22
CA GLY A 12 -11.42 13.53 -5.68
C GLY A 12 -11.40 14.87 -4.95
N SER A 13 -12.55 15.55 -4.80
CA SER A 13 -12.68 16.80 -4.06
C SER A 13 -13.49 16.62 -2.78
N ILE A 14 -13.18 17.37 -1.72
CA ILE A 14 -13.98 17.42 -0.49
C ILE A 14 -15.11 18.42 -0.71
N VAL A 15 -16.35 17.92 -0.71
CA VAL A 15 -17.56 18.73 -0.89
C VAL A 15 -18.26 18.87 0.45
N PHE A 16 -18.42 20.12 0.90
CA PHE A 16 -19.20 20.46 2.08
C PHE A 16 -20.66 20.73 1.71
N PRO A 17 -21.63 20.37 2.57
CA PRO A 17 -23.05 20.62 2.29
C PRO A 17 -23.41 22.11 2.32
N GLN A 18 -22.64 22.93 3.03
CA GLN A 18 -22.80 24.38 3.10
C GLN A 18 -21.44 25.07 2.92
N PRO A 19 -21.40 26.27 2.32
CA PRO A 19 -20.18 27.07 2.25
C PRO A 19 -19.67 27.41 3.65
N LEU A 20 -18.37 27.25 3.87
CA LEU A 20 -17.74 27.59 5.15
C LEU A 20 -17.45 29.11 5.18
N PRO A 21 -18.04 29.86 6.13
CA PRO A 21 -17.87 31.31 6.18
C PRO A 21 -16.51 31.67 6.79
N PHE A 22 -15.51 31.89 5.94
CA PHE A 22 -14.20 32.40 6.35
C PHE A 22 -14.03 33.86 5.89
N PRO A 23 -13.61 34.78 6.78
CA PRO A 23 -13.28 36.14 6.38
C PRO A 23 -12.04 36.17 5.49
N GLU A 24 -11.95 37.20 4.65
CA GLU A 24 -10.82 37.40 3.74
C GLU A 24 -9.50 37.54 4.53
N GLY A 25 -8.45 36.83 4.08
CA GLY A 25 -7.13 36.83 4.71
C GLY A 25 -6.95 35.86 5.88
N MET A 26 -7.94 35.00 6.17
CA MET A 26 -7.81 33.97 7.21
C MET A 26 -6.92 32.80 6.76
N GLU A 27 -5.89 32.49 7.55
CA GLU A 27 -5.10 31.26 7.40
C GLU A 27 -5.87 30.06 7.97
N VAL A 28 -5.93 28.97 7.20
CA VAL A 28 -6.68 27.76 7.55
C VAL A 28 -5.76 26.54 7.55
N MET A 29 -5.78 25.79 8.65
CA MET A 29 -5.12 24.48 8.77
C MET A 29 -6.15 23.37 8.61
N VAL A 30 -6.01 22.55 7.57
CA VAL A 30 -6.93 21.44 7.28
C VAL A 30 -6.44 20.17 7.97
N ARG A 31 -7.27 19.60 8.86
CA ARG A 31 -7.06 18.26 9.43
C ARG A 31 -8.08 17.29 8.84
N ILE A 32 -7.60 16.26 8.16
CA ILE A 32 -8.44 15.23 7.54
C ILE A 32 -8.45 14.02 8.46
N ASP A 33 -9.58 13.78 9.10
CA ASP A 33 -9.82 12.59 9.93
C ASP A 33 -10.72 11.62 9.15
N LEU A 34 -10.29 10.36 9.00
CA LEU A 34 -11.12 9.31 8.38
C LEU A 34 -12.24 8.92 9.35
N ILE A 35 -13.47 9.33 9.02
CA ILE A 35 -14.66 8.96 9.80
C ILE A 35 -15.19 7.63 9.27
N THR A 36 -14.58 6.51 9.68
CA THR A 36 -15.18 5.19 9.52
C THR A 36 -16.38 5.12 10.46
N GLY A 37 -17.58 4.89 9.90
CA GLY A 37 -18.82 4.75 10.66
C GLY A 37 -18.77 3.55 11.60
N GLY A 38 -18.28 3.77 12.82
CA GLY A 38 -18.20 2.79 13.89
C GLY A 38 -17.63 3.47 15.11
N ASN A 39 -18.40 3.52 16.19
CA ASN A 39 -18.05 4.17 17.45
C ASN A 39 -16.65 3.78 17.94
N GLN A 40 -15.66 4.64 17.72
CA GLN A 40 -14.47 4.84 18.55
C GLN A 40 -13.60 5.95 17.93
N ALA A 41 -13.67 7.14 18.53
CA ALA A 41 -12.67 8.19 18.29
C ALA A 41 -11.38 7.81 19.02
N MET A 42 -10.50 7.06 18.35
CA MET A 42 -9.08 7.08 18.66
C MET A 42 -8.47 8.32 17.98
N PRO A 43 -7.66 9.14 18.66
CA PRO A 43 -6.92 10.19 17.99
C PRO A 43 -6.02 9.54 16.94
N LEU A 44 -6.14 9.96 15.68
CA LEU A 44 -5.15 9.68 14.64
C LEU A 44 -3.83 10.35 15.03
N ARG A 45 -3.11 9.78 16.01
CA ARG A 45 -1.67 9.68 15.88
C ARG A 45 -1.48 8.99 14.54
N ALA A 46 -0.80 9.65 13.61
CA ALA A 46 -0.39 9.13 12.32
C ALA A 46 -0.26 7.60 12.42
N THR A 47 -1.32 6.90 12.01
CA THR A 47 -1.28 5.47 11.91
C THR A 47 -0.36 5.27 10.73
N CYS A 48 0.92 5.08 11.05
CA CYS A 48 1.84 4.33 10.25
C CYS A 48 0.99 3.25 9.59
N VAL A 49 0.85 3.33 8.26
CA VAL A 49 0.25 2.26 7.46
C VAL A 49 0.77 0.97 8.09
N PRO A 50 -0.10 0.07 8.61
CA PRO A 50 0.36 -1.14 9.27
C PRO A 50 1.33 -1.77 8.29
N ASP A 51 2.60 -1.82 8.72
CA ASP A 51 3.77 -1.87 7.85
C ASP A 51 3.47 -2.76 6.65
N ALA A 52 3.15 -2.14 5.51
CA ALA A 52 2.64 -2.88 4.36
C ALA A 52 3.68 -3.91 3.91
N SER A 53 4.96 -3.62 4.19
CA SER A 53 6.07 -4.53 4.00
C SER A 53 6.04 -5.70 5.00
N ALA A 54 5.68 -5.48 6.27
CA ALA A 54 5.49 -6.56 7.24
C ALA A 54 4.28 -7.44 6.90
N HIS A 55 3.17 -6.88 6.42
CA HIS A 55 2.03 -7.68 5.97
C HIS A 55 2.37 -8.51 4.73
N PHE A 56 3.10 -7.93 3.78
CA PHE A 56 3.58 -8.64 2.59
C PHE A 56 4.59 -9.74 2.93
N ALA A 57 5.52 -9.48 3.86
CA ALA A 57 6.50 -10.45 4.32
C ALA A 57 5.89 -11.59 5.15
N ALA A 58 4.70 -11.40 5.71
CA ALA A 58 3.96 -12.43 6.44
C ALA A 58 3.17 -13.39 5.53
N LEU A 59 3.18 -13.17 4.21
CA LEU A 59 2.53 -14.08 3.26
C LEU A 59 3.27 -15.42 3.22
N PRO A 60 2.55 -16.57 3.14
CA PRO A 60 3.14 -17.90 3.30
C PRO A 60 4.15 -18.30 2.23
N PHE A 61 4.19 -17.58 1.11
CA PHE A 61 5.13 -17.80 0.00
C PHE A 61 6.37 -16.88 0.06
N PHE A 62 6.36 -15.86 0.93
CA PHE A 62 7.53 -15.03 1.13
C PHE A 62 8.63 -15.87 1.79
N GLY A 63 9.84 -15.86 1.22
CA GLY A 63 10.94 -16.70 1.73
C GLY A 63 10.82 -18.20 1.39
N MET A 64 9.88 -18.62 0.53
CA MET A 64 9.73 -20.03 0.10
C MET A 64 11.02 -20.67 -0.45
N TRP A 65 11.97 -19.85 -0.91
CA TRP A 65 13.26 -20.30 -1.44
C TRP A 65 14.45 -19.98 -0.53
N ALA A 66 14.23 -19.51 0.70
CA ALA A 66 15.30 -19.09 1.60
C ALA A 66 16.27 -20.23 1.95
N ASP A 67 15.75 -21.45 2.11
CA ASP A 67 16.55 -22.62 2.48
C ASP A 67 17.17 -23.37 1.28
N ARG A 68 16.94 -22.88 0.05
CA ARG A 68 17.47 -23.51 -1.17
C ARG A 68 18.82 -22.93 -1.53
N GLU A 69 19.89 -23.66 -1.22
CA GLU A 69 21.26 -23.26 -1.57
C GLU A 69 21.45 -23.07 -3.09
N ASP A 70 20.75 -23.84 -3.93
CA ASP A 70 20.80 -23.69 -5.38
C ASP A 70 20.10 -22.42 -5.90
N MET A 71 19.23 -21.79 -5.10
CA MET A 71 18.58 -20.51 -5.37
C MET A 71 19.41 -19.31 -4.93
N ARG A 72 20.55 -19.54 -4.26
CA ARG A 72 21.47 -18.48 -3.83
C ARG A 72 22.06 -17.70 -5.02
N ASP A 73 22.29 -18.37 -6.14
CA ASP A 73 22.50 -17.75 -7.46
C ASP A 73 21.30 -18.06 -8.38
N SER A 74 20.20 -17.35 -8.14
CA SER A 74 18.96 -17.52 -8.92
C SER A 74 19.17 -17.30 -10.42
N ALA A 75 20.04 -16.38 -10.81
CA ALA A 75 20.35 -16.10 -12.21
C ALA A 75 21.14 -17.23 -12.87
N GLY A 76 22.10 -17.84 -12.16
CA GLY A 76 22.80 -19.05 -12.60
C GLY A 76 21.86 -20.23 -12.76
N TRP A 77 20.96 -20.44 -11.80
CA TRP A 77 19.97 -21.51 -11.86
C TRP A 77 19.03 -21.39 -13.07
N VAL A 78 18.49 -20.20 -13.34
CA VAL A 78 17.60 -19.97 -14.49
C VAL A 78 18.32 -20.23 -15.83
N ARG A 79 19.60 -19.88 -15.94
CA ARG A 79 20.39 -20.17 -17.15
C ARG A 79 20.53 -21.67 -17.39
N LYS A 80 20.86 -22.43 -16.34
CA LYS A 80 20.95 -23.89 -16.41
C LYS A 80 19.62 -24.54 -16.81
N GLU A 81 18.51 -24.09 -16.23
CA GLU A 81 17.18 -24.57 -16.63
C GLU A 81 16.89 -24.27 -18.11
N ARG A 82 17.19 -23.04 -18.58
CA ARG A 82 16.99 -22.67 -19.98
C ARG A 82 17.81 -23.54 -20.93
N GLU A 83 19.06 -23.85 -20.59
CA GLU A 83 19.91 -24.74 -21.38
C GLU A 83 19.31 -26.16 -21.46
N GLN A 84 18.82 -26.71 -20.34
CA GLN A 84 18.16 -28.01 -20.34
C GLN A 84 16.89 -28.02 -21.20
N TRP A 85 16.11 -26.94 -21.17
CA TRP A 85 14.91 -26.81 -22.00
C TRP A 85 15.25 -26.74 -23.48
N GLN A 86 16.28 -25.96 -23.84
CA GLN A 86 16.81 -25.89 -25.21
C GLN A 86 17.26 -27.27 -25.69
N GLN A 87 18.01 -28.01 -24.86
CA GLN A 87 18.45 -29.37 -25.18
C GLN A 87 17.30 -30.35 -25.41
N ARG A 88 16.19 -30.23 -24.64
CA ARG A 88 14.98 -31.03 -24.85
C ARG A 88 14.29 -30.69 -26.16
N ALA A 89 14.17 -29.40 -26.48
CA ALA A 89 13.56 -28.94 -27.73
C ALA A 89 14.36 -29.42 -28.96
N THR A 90 15.69 -29.46 -28.87
CA THR A 90 16.56 -29.92 -29.97
C THR A 90 16.74 -31.44 -30.06
N ARG A 91 16.24 -32.22 -29.09
CA ARG A 91 16.33 -33.69 -29.06
C ARG A 91 15.10 -34.40 -29.65
N GLN A 92 14.13 -33.67 -30.20
CA GLN A 92 12.90 -34.21 -30.77
C GLN A 92 12.97 -34.55 -32.29
N ASP A 93 14.18 -34.62 -32.87
CA ASP A 93 14.43 -35.24 -34.18
C ASP A 93 15.15 -36.59 -34.00
#